data_AF-A0A4R2QXP0-F1
#
_entry.id   AF-A0A4R2QXP0-F1
#
_cell.length_a   1.000
_cell.length_b   1.000
_cell.length_c   1.000
_cell.angle_alpha   90.00
_cell.angle_beta   90.00
_cell.angle_gamma   90.00
#
_symmetry.space_group_name_H-M   'P 1'
#
loop_
_entity.id
_entity.type
_entity.pdbx_description
1 polymer ?
#
loop_
_entity_poly.entity_id
_entity_poly.type
_entity_poly.pdbx_seq_one_letter_code
_entity_poly.pdbx_strand_id
1 'polypeptide(L)'
;MVLALNPEEPHDGHAGSELGFTYRIIHIDPELVRELLTDQQERPAGLPLFRQPVLHDPTLAAALRDLDDTLRGDSRLASDESLAVTVRALAARRGAGELAIGQSRHSAMGNRALGNRELRHVVELLHSDYARAIGMAELAEVAGCTRYALHRAFLVNLGLAPSAYQRQLRLRAARRLLASGSEIAEAASAVGFADQAHLTRWFRRCYGITPAVYQRAHACGARVSLSGLTTS
;
A
#
# COMPACT_ATOMS: atom_id res chain seq x y z
N MET A 1 -15.18 10.97 12.10
CA MET A 1 -15.57 10.25 13.34
C MET A 1 -15.17 8.80 13.16
N VAL A 2 -14.51 8.20 14.14
CA VAL A 2 -14.19 6.77 14.16
C VAL A 2 -14.98 6.15 15.30
N LEU A 3 -15.78 5.12 15.01
CA LEU A 3 -16.40 4.29 16.04
C LEU A 3 -15.49 3.08 16.24
N ALA A 4 -14.98 2.89 17.44
CA ALA A 4 -14.15 1.76 17.80
C ALA A 4 -14.93 0.86 18.76
N LEU A 5 -15.07 -0.41 18.40
CA LEU A 5 -15.75 -1.43 19.19
C LEU A 5 -14.69 -2.41 19.68
N ASN A 6 -14.64 -2.68 20.98
CA ASN A 6 -13.71 -3.65 21.53
C ASN A 6 -14.19 -5.06 21.17
N PRO A 7 -13.28 -6.03 20.92
CA PRO A 7 -13.67 -7.42 20.80
C PRO A 7 -14.40 -7.88 22.08
N GLU A 8 -15.51 -8.61 21.91
CA GLU A 8 -16.35 -9.19 22.97
C GLU A 8 -17.29 -8.23 23.75
N GLU A 9 -17.36 -6.94 23.41
CA GLU A 9 -18.37 -6.03 24.00
C GLU A 9 -19.73 -6.13 23.27
N PRO A 10 -20.86 -6.37 23.97
CA PRO A 10 -22.19 -6.32 23.38
C PRO A 10 -22.53 -4.88 22.96
N HIS A 11 -22.87 -4.67 21.69
CA HIS A 11 -23.24 -3.36 21.16
C HIS A 11 -24.56 -3.42 20.40
N ASP A 12 -25.58 -2.72 20.90
CA ASP A 12 -26.82 -2.44 20.16
C ASP A 12 -26.66 -1.14 19.37
N GLY A 13 -26.68 -1.23 18.04
CA GLY A 13 -26.62 -0.07 17.15
C GLY A 13 -28.01 0.56 16.96
N HIS A 14 -28.20 1.81 17.39
CA HIS A 14 -29.33 2.63 16.98
C HIS A 14 -28.87 3.81 16.12
N ALA A 15 -29.60 4.09 15.03
CA ALA A 15 -29.34 5.20 14.12
C ALA A 15 -29.67 6.55 14.79
N GLY A 16 -28.66 7.39 14.99
CA GLY A 16 -28.80 8.68 15.69
C GLY A 16 -29.22 9.88 14.82
N SER A 17 -29.59 9.72 13.55
CA SER A 17 -30.11 10.84 12.74
C SER A 17 -31.03 10.40 11.60
N GLU A 18 -32.04 11.23 11.30
CA GLU A 18 -32.99 11.07 10.18
C GLU A 18 -32.37 11.34 8.80
N LEU A 19 -31.12 11.81 8.73
CA LEU A 19 -30.42 12.18 7.48
C LEU A 19 -29.68 11.03 6.79
N GLY A 20 -29.73 9.82 7.36
CA GLY A 20 -28.96 8.68 6.87
C GLY A 20 -27.46 8.85 7.12
N PHE A 21 -26.74 7.74 7.17
CA PHE A 21 -25.29 7.74 7.36
C PHE A 21 -24.66 6.62 6.54
N THR A 22 -23.50 6.91 5.96
CA THR A 22 -22.65 5.89 5.33
C THR A 22 -21.51 5.59 6.29
N TYR A 23 -21.36 4.33 6.65
CA TYR A 23 -20.26 3.86 7.49
C TYR A 23 -19.41 2.84 6.72
N ARG A 24 -18.13 2.77 7.09
CA ARG A 24 -17.19 1.75 6.62
C ARG A 24 -16.76 0.94 7.84
N ILE A 25 -16.87 -0.38 7.79
CA ILE A 25 -16.42 -1.28 8.87
C ILE A 25 -15.22 -2.08 8.35
N ILE A 26 -14.16 -2.11 9.15
CA ILE A 26 -12.98 -2.93 8.91
C ILE A 26 -12.81 -3.82 10.14
N HIS A 27 -12.83 -5.14 9.93
CA HIS A 27 -12.49 -6.11 10.97
C HIS A 27 -11.02 -6.48 10.83
N ILE A 28 -10.26 -6.34 11.91
CA ILE A 28 -8.84 -6.70 11.95
C ILE A 28 -8.68 -7.80 12.99
N ASP A 29 -8.08 -8.91 12.59
CA ASP A 29 -7.79 -10.01 13.51
C ASP A 29 -6.86 -9.52 14.64
N PRO A 30 -7.21 -9.77 15.92
CA PRO A 30 -6.36 -9.41 17.05
C PRO A 30 -4.92 -9.94 16.95
N GLU A 31 -4.72 -11.16 16.45
CA GLU A 31 -3.39 -11.75 16.29
C GLU A 31 -2.55 -10.94 15.31
N LEU A 32 -3.15 -10.51 14.20
CA LEU A 32 -2.48 -9.68 13.19
C LEU A 32 -2.05 -8.33 13.77
N VAL A 33 -2.87 -7.73 14.64
CA VAL A 33 -2.51 -6.50 15.35
C VAL A 33 -1.31 -6.75 16.27
N ARG A 34 -1.32 -7.85 17.02
CA ARG A 34 -0.23 -8.20 17.94
C ARG A 34 1.07 -8.46 17.18
N GLU A 35 1.01 -9.18 16.07
CA GLU A 35 2.15 -9.47 15.20
C GLU A 35 2.78 -8.16 14.69
N LEU A 36 1.97 -7.26 14.12
CA LEU A 36 2.44 -6.00 13.57
C LEU A 36 3.02 -5.06 14.63
N LEU A 37 2.51 -5.09 15.86
CA LEU A 37 3.07 -4.32 16.97
C LEU A 37 4.38 -4.93 17.50
N THR A 38 4.48 -6.26 17.48
CA THR A 38 5.69 -6.99 17.91
C THR A 38 6.84 -6.75 16.93
N ASP A 39 6.55 -6.76 15.62
CA ASP A 39 7.47 -6.36 14.53
C ASP A 39 8.09 -4.96 14.73
N GLN A 40 7.45 -4.11 15.54
CA GLN A 40 7.87 -2.73 15.80
C GLN A 40 8.64 -2.55 17.11
N GLN A 41 8.22 -3.24 18.18
CA GLN A 41 8.63 -2.91 19.56
C GLN A 41 9.54 -3.96 20.19
N GLU A 42 9.82 -5.09 19.52
CA GLU A 42 10.55 -6.25 20.07
C GLU A 42 10.04 -6.68 21.48
N ARG A 43 8.79 -6.30 21.80
CA ARG A 43 8.11 -6.55 23.06
C ARG A 43 6.66 -6.94 22.74
N PRO A 44 6.11 -7.93 23.44
CA PRO A 44 4.70 -8.28 23.28
C PRO A 44 3.84 -7.07 23.66
N ALA A 45 3.21 -6.47 22.66
CA ALA A 45 2.27 -5.37 22.85
C ALA A 45 0.85 -5.92 22.99
N GLY A 46 0.10 -5.46 23.99
CA GLY A 46 -1.32 -5.77 24.11
C GLY A 46 -2.16 -5.11 23.00
N LEU A 47 -3.25 -5.75 22.59
CA LEU A 47 -4.21 -5.25 21.58
C LEU A 47 -4.72 -3.85 21.92
N PRO A 48 -4.77 -2.83 21.06
CA PRO A 48 -5.45 -1.53 21.32
C PRO A 48 -6.89 -1.72 21.80
N LEU A 49 -7.12 -1.57 23.11
CA LEU A 49 -8.45 -1.54 23.72
C LEU A 49 -8.85 -0.07 23.87
N PHE A 50 -10.05 0.26 23.44
CA PHE A 50 -10.56 1.61 23.43
C PHE A 50 -11.36 1.89 24.70
N ARG A 51 -11.00 2.98 25.40
CA ARG A 51 -11.74 3.45 26.58
C ARG A 51 -12.99 4.27 26.23
N GLN A 52 -13.10 4.74 24.99
CA GLN A 52 -14.23 5.52 24.49
C GLN A 52 -14.62 4.98 23.10
N PRO A 53 -15.91 4.71 22.85
CA PRO A 53 -16.37 4.12 21.60
C PRO A 53 -16.33 5.10 20.42
N VAL A 54 -16.49 6.40 20.68
CA VAL A 54 -16.42 7.45 19.64
C VAL A 54 -15.11 8.20 19.76
N LEU A 55 -14.32 8.18 18.70
CA LEU A 55 -13.02 8.82 18.62
C LEU A 55 -13.04 9.90 17.53
N HIS A 56 -12.78 11.15 17.94
CA HIS A 56 -12.49 12.25 17.02
C HIS A 56 -10.99 12.33 16.77
N ASP A 57 -10.52 11.61 15.75
CA ASP A 57 -9.11 11.60 15.37
C ASP A 57 -8.98 11.64 13.85
N PRO A 58 -8.55 12.77 13.29
CA PRO A 58 -8.42 12.94 11.84
C PRO A 58 -7.33 12.03 11.26
N THR A 59 -6.26 11.75 12.02
CA THR A 59 -5.14 10.90 11.58
C THR A 59 -5.58 9.45 11.48
N LEU A 60 -6.22 8.91 12.52
CA LEU A 60 -6.77 7.55 12.48
C LEU A 60 -7.87 7.41 11.43
N ALA A 61 -8.74 8.42 11.31
CA ALA A 61 -9.79 8.41 10.29
C ALA A 61 -9.21 8.43 8.85
N ALA A 62 -8.10 9.14 8.63
CA ALA A 62 -7.39 9.12 7.35
C ALA A 62 -6.75 7.75 7.09
N ALA A 63 -6.03 7.19 8.07
CA ALA A 63 -5.42 5.85 7.94
C ALA A 63 -6.46 4.75 7.64
N LEU A 64 -7.62 4.79 8.30
CA LEU A 64 -8.72 3.84 8.04
C LEU A 64 -9.33 4.00 6.65
N ARG A 65 -9.46 5.23 6.14
CA ARG A 65 -9.92 5.48 4.77
C ARG A 65 -8.90 4.96 3.75
N ASP A 66 -7.63 5.26 3.97
CA ASP A 66 -6.54 4.79 3.10
C ASP A 66 -6.48 3.25 3.09
N LEU A 67 -6.71 2.60 4.23
CA LEU A 67 -6.78 1.13 4.32
C LEU A 67 -7.97 0.56 3.55
N ASP A 68 -9.19 1.11 3.71
CA ASP A 68 -10.34 0.66 2.93
C ASP A 68 -10.12 0.86 1.43
N ASP A 69 -9.54 1.98 1.02
CA ASP A 69 -9.26 2.28 -0.38
C ASP A 69 -8.19 1.34 -0.96
N THR A 70 -7.14 0.96 -0.19
CA THR A 70 -6.13 -0.02 -0.64
C THR A 70 -6.65 -1.45 -0.65
N LEU A 71 -7.50 -1.84 0.30
CA LEU A 71 -8.15 -3.15 0.34
C LEU A 71 -9.09 -3.39 -0.85
N ARG A 72 -9.65 -2.33 -1.43
CA ARG A 72 -10.45 -2.39 -2.68
C ARG A 72 -9.60 -2.47 -3.94
N GLY A 73 -8.28 -2.28 -3.84
CA GLY A 73 -7.35 -2.41 -4.94
C GLY A 73 -6.62 -3.76 -4.97
N ASP A 74 -5.79 -3.94 -5.99
CA ASP A 74 -5.06 -5.20 -6.24
C ASP A 74 -3.64 -5.25 -5.66
N SER A 75 -3.24 -4.26 -4.86
CA SER A 75 -1.89 -4.19 -4.32
C SER A 75 -1.86 -4.69 -2.89
N ARG A 76 -1.53 -5.98 -2.73
CA ARG A 76 -1.39 -6.60 -1.41
C ARG A 76 -0.31 -5.92 -0.56
N LEU A 77 0.81 -5.50 -1.16
CA LEU A 77 1.80 -4.62 -0.52
C LEU A 77 1.21 -3.32 0.01
N ALA A 78 0.39 -2.61 -0.78
CA ALA A 78 -0.20 -1.35 -0.32
C ALA A 78 -1.20 -1.57 0.83
N SER A 79 -1.94 -2.68 0.80
CA SER A 79 -2.82 -3.08 1.89
C SER A 79 -2.05 -3.37 3.18
N ASP A 80 -0.96 -4.14 3.09
CA ASP A 80 -0.11 -4.46 4.24
C ASP A 80 0.56 -3.19 4.82
N GLU A 81 1.05 -2.29 3.96
CA GLU A 81 1.63 -1.00 4.38
C GLU A 81 0.59 -0.11 5.08
N SER A 82 -0.62 0.02 4.51
CA SER A 82 -1.71 0.82 5.10
C SER A 82 -2.24 0.23 6.40
N LEU A 83 -2.28 -1.10 6.50
CA LEU A 83 -2.64 -1.80 7.73
C LEU A 83 -1.61 -1.50 8.83
N ALA A 84 -0.32 -1.59 8.51
CA ALA A 84 0.74 -1.26 9.46
C ALA A 84 0.67 0.21 9.92
N VAL A 85 0.35 1.15 9.02
CA VAL A 85 0.10 2.57 9.38
C VAL A 85 -1.08 2.68 10.35
N THR A 86 -2.19 2.02 10.04
CA THR A 86 -3.42 2.05 10.85
C THR A 86 -3.17 1.48 12.25
N VAL A 87 -2.52 0.32 12.35
CA VAL A 87 -2.17 -0.31 13.63
C VAL A 87 -1.25 0.59 14.47
N ARG A 88 -0.29 1.29 13.85
CA ARG A 88 0.52 2.30 14.56
C ARG A 88 -0.29 3.47 15.08
N ALA A 89 -1.18 4.01 14.25
CA ALA A 89 -2.07 5.10 14.67
C ALA A 89 -2.96 4.67 15.84
N LEU A 90 -3.43 3.43 15.86
CA LEU A 90 -4.15 2.84 16.98
C LEU A 90 -3.28 2.72 18.24
N ALA A 91 -2.07 2.20 18.12
CA ALA A 91 -1.16 2.02 19.25
C ALA A 91 -0.68 3.33 19.87
N ALA A 92 -0.45 4.37 19.07
CA ALA A 92 -0.10 5.70 19.58
C ALA A 92 -1.14 6.26 20.56
N ARG A 93 -2.39 5.80 20.47
CA ARG A 93 -3.48 6.21 21.36
C ARG A 93 -3.55 5.42 22.67
N ARG A 94 -2.98 4.21 22.73
CA ARG A 94 -2.75 3.52 24.01
C ARG A 94 -1.79 4.32 24.90
N GLY A 95 -0.84 5.03 24.30
CA GLY A 95 0.32 5.65 24.96
C GLY A 95 0.21 7.13 25.30
N ALA A 96 -0.93 7.81 25.14
CA ALA A 96 -1.04 9.23 25.52
C ALA A 96 -0.89 9.50 27.05
N GLY A 97 -0.65 8.47 27.86
CA GLY A 97 -0.16 8.58 29.24
C GLY A 97 1.28 8.08 29.47
N GLU A 98 1.91 7.39 28.53
CA GLU A 98 3.24 6.76 28.70
C GLU A 98 4.00 6.72 27.36
N LEU A 99 4.14 7.86 26.68
CA LEU A 99 5.12 8.00 25.60
C LEU A 99 6.51 8.27 26.20
N ALA A 100 7.08 7.26 26.85
CA ALA A 100 8.52 7.19 26.94
C ALA A 100 9.03 6.77 25.55
N ILE A 101 9.53 7.74 24.79
CA ILE A 101 10.41 7.51 23.63
C ILE A 101 11.69 6.85 24.18
N GLY A 102 11.60 5.55 24.43
CA GLY A 102 12.74 4.71 24.71
C GLY A 102 13.41 4.41 23.39
N GLN A 103 14.49 5.15 23.09
CA GLN A 103 15.50 4.71 22.12
C GLN A 103 16.11 3.40 22.64
N SER A 104 15.45 2.26 22.39
CA SER A 104 16.01 0.96 22.73
C SER A 104 17.07 0.59 21.71
N ARG A 105 18.31 0.64 22.20
CA ARG A 105 19.54 0.19 21.55
C ARG A 105 19.44 -1.32 21.33
N HIS A 106 19.34 -1.71 20.07
CA HIS A 106 19.78 -2.97 19.45
C HIS A 106 19.63 -4.28 20.26
N SER A 107 18.74 -5.17 19.79
CA SER A 107 18.94 -6.62 19.86
C SER A 107 19.15 -7.22 18.47
N ALA A 108 20.07 -8.18 18.37
CA ALA A 108 20.87 -8.51 17.19
C ALA A 108 20.17 -9.34 16.08
N MET A 109 18.83 -9.48 16.08
CA MET A 109 18.11 -10.29 15.08
C MET A 109 16.95 -9.57 14.37
N GLY A 110 16.26 -8.62 15.02
CA GLY A 110 15.10 -7.93 14.44
C GLY A 110 15.41 -6.64 13.64
N ASN A 111 16.59 -6.06 13.88
CA ASN A 111 17.04 -4.81 13.28
C ASN A 111 18.38 -4.99 12.52
N ARG A 112 18.61 -6.15 11.91
CA ARG A 112 19.73 -6.28 10.98
C ARG A 112 19.45 -5.32 9.83
N ALA A 113 20.28 -4.28 9.70
CA ALA A 113 20.22 -3.39 8.56
C ALA A 113 20.28 -4.26 7.30
N LEU A 114 19.23 -4.18 6.50
CA LEU A 114 19.10 -4.98 5.29
C LEU A 114 20.33 -4.71 4.42
N GLY A 115 21.12 -5.74 4.15
CA GLY A 115 22.30 -5.58 3.31
C GLY A 115 21.89 -5.26 1.88
N ASN A 116 22.81 -4.66 1.13
CA ASN A 116 22.59 -4.31 -0.28
C ASN A 116 22.26 -5.54 -1.15
N ARG A 117 22.69 -6.75 -0.73
CA ARG A 117 22.42 -7.99 -1.45
C ARG A 117 20.97 -8.44 -1.24
N GLU A 118 20.51 -8.44 0.00
CA GLU A 118 19.14 -8.81 0.36
C GLU A 118 18.14 -7.84 -0.28
N LEU A 119 18.43 -6.53 -0.27
CA LEU A 119 17.59 -5.53 -0.92
C LEU A 119 17.53 -5.76 -2.44
N ARG A 120 18.65 -6.14 -3.05
CA ARG A 120 18.72 -6.47 -4.48
C ARG A 120 17.84 -7.66 -4.82
N HIS A 121 17.86 -8.74 -4.04
CA HIS A 121 16.98 -9.90 -4.29
C HIS A 121 15.49 -9.51 -4.22
N VAL A 122 15.11 -8.67 -3.26
CA VAL A 122 13.72 -8.17 -3.18
C VAL A 122 13.37 -7.34 -4.41
N VAL A 123 14.26 -6.46 -4.86
CA VAL A 123 14.06 -5.65 -6.06
C VAL A 123 13.98 -6.52 -7.31
N GLU A 124 14.80 -7.57 -7.42
CA GLU A 124 14.76 -8.55 -8.51
C GLU A 124 13.42 -9.29 -8.55
N LEU A 125 12.92 -9.76 -7.40
CA LEU A 125 11.59 -10.38 -7.29
C LEU A 125 10.48 -9.42 -7.72
N LEU A 126 10.56 -8.15 -7.31
CA LEU A 126 9.59 -7.14 -7.75
C LEU A 126 9.66 -6.90 -9.27
N HIS A 127 10.83 -7.01 -9.90
CA HIS A 127 10.96 -6.87 -11.35
C HIS A 127 10.46 -8.08 -12.13
N SER A 128 10.67 -9.29 -11.62
CA SER A 128 10.18 -10.51 -12.29
C SER A 128 8.67 -10.63 -12.19
N ASP A 129 8.10 -10.28 -11.03
CA ASP A 129 6.72 -10.64 -10.65
C ASP A 129 5.84 -9.41 -10.32
N TYR A 130 6.14 -8.23 -10.89
CA TYR A 130 5.41 -7.00 -10.55
C TYR A 130 3.89 -7.12 -10.71
N ALA A 131 3.40 -7.94 -11.65
CA ALA A 131 1.97 -8.12 -11.91
C ALA A 131 1.25 -8.91 -10.81
N ARG A 132 1.98 -9.77 -10.07
CA ARG A 132 1.41 -10.59 -8.99
C ARG A 132 1.07 -9.76 -7.76
N ALA A 133 0.05 -10.16 -7.02
CA ALA A 133 -0.33 -9.59 -5.73
C ALA A 133 0.63 -10.04 -4.61
N ILE A 134 1.91 -9.65 -4.72
CA ILE A 134 2.95 -9.91 -3.72
C ILE A 134 2.61 -9.20 -2.41
N GLY A 135 2.78 -9.88 -1.28
CA GLY A 135 2.57 -9.32 0.07
C GLY A 135 3.86 -8.87 0.74
N MET A 136 3.75 -8.05 1.77
CA MET A 136 4.90 -7.54 2.54
C MET A 136 5.60 -8.65 3.34
N ALA A 137 4.83 -9.62 3.85
CA ALA A 137 5.37 -10.76 4.59
C ALA A 137 6.30 -11.61 3.70
N GLU A 138 5.89 -11.87 2.46
CA GLU A 138 6.66 -12.63 1.47
C GLU A 138 7.99 -11.94 1.15
N LEU A 139 7.98 -10.63 0.92
CA LEU A 139 9.22 -9.89 0.68
C LEU A 139 10.16 -9.88 1.89
N ALA A 140 9.58 -9.79 3.10
CA ALA A 140 10.33 -9.79 4.34
C ALA A 140 11.01 -11.15 4.59
N GLU A 141 10.32 -12.25 4.28
CA GLU A 141 10.85 -13.61 4.32
C GLU A 141 12.02 -13.80 3.35
N VAL A 142 11.87 -13.36 2.09
CA VAL A 142 12.94 -13.41 1.07
C VAL A 142 14.18 -12.62 1.51
N ALA A 143 14.00 -11.52 2.21
CA ALA A 143 15.09 -10.70 2.73
C ALA A 143 15.65 -11.17 4.08
N GLY A 144 15.01 -12.13 4.74
CA GLY A 144 15.38 -12.59 6.08
C GLY A 144 15.27 -11.49 7.15
N CYS A 145 14.23 -10.66 7.10
CA CYS A 145 14.05 -9.52 7.99
C CYS A 145 12.58 -9.32 8.40
N THR A 146 12.30 -8.36 9.29
CA THR A 146 10.93 -7.96 9.62
C THR A 146 10.33 -7.07 8.53
N ARG A 147 8.99 -7.01 8.45
CA ARG A 147 8.28 -6.10 7.53
C ARG A 147 8.71 -4.64 7.73
N TYR A 148 8.90 -4.23 8.98
CA TYR A 148 9.33 -2.88 9.30
C TYR A 148 10.76 -2.58 8.83
N ALA A 149 11.70 -3.50 9.05
CA ALA A 149 13.07 -3.37 8.59
C ALA A 149 13.13 -3.24 7.06
N LEU A 150 12.35 -4.05 6.33
CA LEU A 150 12.24 -3.96 4.88
C LEU A 150 11.69 -2.63 4.40
N HIS A 151 10.56 -2.18 4.97
CA HIS A 151 9.95 -0.90 4.59
C HIS A 151 10.92 0.27 4.82
N ARG A 152 11.60 0.30 5.97
CA ARG A 152 12.63 1.31 6.26
C ARG A 152 13.79 1.22 5.26
N ALA A 153 14.30 0.02 4.97
CA ALA A 153 15.41 -0.16 4.04
C ALA A 153 15.07 0.36 2.63
N PHE A 154 13.84 0.14 2.17
CA PHE A 154 13.33 0.69 0.91
C PHE A 154 13.31 2.21 0.89
N LEU A 155 12.79 2.85 1.95
CA LEU A 155 12.78 4.30 2.05
C LEU A 155 14.20 4.89 2.08
N VAL A 156 15.11 4.29 2.84
CA VAL A 156 16.50 4.77 2.99
C VAL A 156 17.30 4.61 1.69
N ASN A 157 17.17 3.48 1.01
CA ASN A 157 18.03 3.15 -0.14
C ASN A 157 17.42 3.53 -1.50
N LEU A 158 16.09 3.52 -1.63
CA LEU A 158 15.37 3.76 -2.89
C LEU A 158 14.47 5.00 -2.84
N GLY A 159 14.28 5.61 -1.68
CA GLY A 159 13.40 6.77 -1.50
C GLY A 159 11.90 6.47 -1.67
N LEU A 160 11.53 5.20 -1.80
CA LEU A 160 10.17 4.76 -2.14
C LEU A 160 9.80 3.55 -1.29
N ALA A 161 8.53 3.47 -0.88
CA ALA A 161 8.00 2.26 -0.25
C ALA A 161 7.90 1.11 -1.27
N PRO A 162 7.99 -0.16 -0.83
CA PRO A 162 7.85 -1.33 -1.71
C PRO A 162 6.62 -1.29 -2.62
N SER A 163 5.44 -0.93 -2.09
CA SER A 163 4.21 -0.84 -2.89
C SER A 163 4.29 0.24 -3.98
N ALA A 164 4.94 1.37 -3.68
CA ALA A 164 5.15 2.45 -4.63
C ALA A 164 6.13 2.03 -5.73
N TYR A 165 7.16 1.28 -5.37
CA TYR A 165 8.12 0.72 -6.32
C TYR A 165 7.45 -0.26 -7.29
N GLN A 166 6.72 -1.24 -6.78
CA GLN A 166 5.96 -2.19 -7.59
C GLN A 166 5.00 -1.45 -8.55
N ARG A 167 4.31 -0.43 -8.05
CA ARG A 167 3.39 0.38 -8.86
C ARG A 167 4.08 1.13 -9.99
N GLN A 168 5.29 1.65 -9.76
CA GLN A 168 6.08 2.25 -10.84
C GLN A 168 6.44 1.22 -11.92
N LEU A 169 6.77 -0.01 -11.54
CA LEU A 169 7.03 -1.10 -12.49
C LEU A 169 5.78 -1.41 -13.32
N ARG A 170 4.62 -1.56 -12.67
CA ARG A 170 3.31 -1.77 -13.35
C ARG A 170 3.02 -0.65 -14.34
N LEU A 171 3.19 0.61 -13.95
CA LEU A 171 2.96 1.77 -14.80
C LEU A 171 3.92 1.83 -16.00
N ARG A 172 5.20 1.52 -15.80
CA ARG A 172 6.18 1.46 -16.90
C ARG A 172 5.86 0.33 -17.88
N ALA A 173 5.38 -0.80 -17.39
CA ALA A 173 4.90 -1.91 -18.23
C ALA A 173 3.64 -1.51 -19.01
N ALA A 174 2.64 -0.91 -18.35
CA ALA A 174 1.42 -0.43 -19.00
C ALA A 174 1.75 0.57 -20.11
N ARG A 175 2.67 1.50 -19.86
CA ARG A 175 3.11 2.48 -20.84
C ARG A 175 3.65 1.82 -22.12
N ARG A 176 4.41 0.72 -21.98
CA ARG A 176 4.92 -0.04 -23.14
C ARG A 176 3.80 -0.72 -23.93
N LEU A 177 2.86 -1.36 -23.25
CA LEU A 177 1.70 -2.00 -23.88
C LEU A 177 0.79 -1.01 -24.60
N LEU A 178 0.58 0.17 -24.00
CA LEU A 178 -0.23 1.24 -24.61
C LEU A 178 0.47 1.83 -25.84
N ALA A 179 1.79 1.98 -25.80
CA ALA A 179 2.57 2.44 -26.95
C ALA A 179 2.57 1.43 -28.11
N SER A 180 2.44 0.13 -27.82
CA SER A 180 2.26 -0.92 -28.84
C SER A 180 0.82 -1.08 -29.33
N GLY A 181 -0.13 -0.26 -28.85
CA GLY A 181 -1.51 -0.25 -29.32
C GLY A 181 -2.47 -1.18 -28.58
N SER A 182 -2.05 -1.83 -27.49
CA SER A 182 -2.92 -2.71 -26.69
C SER A 182 -4.10 -1.93 -26.11
N GLU A 183 -5.26 -2.59 -25.94
CA GLU A 183 -6.42 -1.94 -25.31
C GLU A 183 -6.12 -1.58 -23.85
N ILE A 184 -6.70 -0.47 -23.36
CA ILE A 184 -6.38 0.05 -22.01
C ILE A 184 -6.81 -0.96 -20.93
N ALA A 185 -7.96 -1.63 -21.11
CA ALA A 185 -8.45 -2.64 -20.19
C ALA A 185 -7.54 -3.88 -20.15
N GLU A 186 -7.10 -4.37 -21.32
CA GLU A 186 -6.15 -5.48 -21.41
C GLU A 186 -4.81 -5.12 -20.78
N ALA A 187 -4.29 -3.92 -21.08
CA ALA A 187 -3.05 -3.42 -20.49
C ALA A 187 -3.13 -3.29 -18.96
N ALA A 188 -4.29 -2.91 -18.41
CA ALA A 188 -4.52 -2.86 -16.97
C ALA A 188 -4.43 -4.26 -16.35
N SER A 189 -5.17 -5.23 -16.90
CA SER A 189 -5.17 -6.61 -16.42
C SER A 189 -3.78 -7.26 -16.55
N ALA A 190 -3.11 -7.06 -17.68
CA ALA A 190 -1.82 -7.69 -17.98
C ALA A 190 -0.70 -7.28 -17.01
N VAL A 191 -0.77 -6.06 -16.46
CA VAL A 191 0.25 -5.56 -15.52
C VAL A 191 -0.20 -5.59 -14.06
N GLY A 192 -1.37 -6.15 -13.77
CA GLY A 192 -1.88 -6.34 -12.41
C GLY A 192 -2.57 -5.10 -11.81
N PHE A 193 -3.32 -4.32 -12.59
CA PHE A 193 -4.29 -3.36 -12.05
C PHE A 193 -5.70 -3.98 -12.03
N ALA A 194 -6.44 -3.70 -10.96
CA ALA A 194 -7.83 -4.15 -10.74
C ALA A 194 -8.75 -3.94 -11.93
N ASP A 195 -8.66 -2.76 -12.53
CA ASP A 195 -9.46 -2.39 -13.68
C ASP A 195 -8.80 -1.22 -14.42
N GLN A 196 -9.38 -0.88 -15.56
CA GLN A 196 -8.99 0.28 -16.36
C GLN A 196 -9.09 1.60 -15.58
N ALA A 197 -10.08 1.77 -14.70
CA ALA A 197 -10.26 3.00 -13.94
C ALA A 197 -9.12 3.19 -12.93
N HIS A 198 -8.67 2.12 -12.30
CA HIS A 198 -7.56 2.07 -11.37
C HIS A 198 -6.24 2.37 -12.09
N LEU A 199 -5.99 1.76 -13.25
CA LEU A 199 -4.87 2.13 -14.11
C LEU A 199 -4.94 3.62 -14.47
N THR A 200 -6.10 4.12 -14.90
CA THR A 200 -6.27 5.52 -15.33
C THR A 200 -5.97 6.51 -14.21
N ARG A 201 -6.45 6.25 -12.98
CA ARG A 201 -6.17 7.07 -11.80
C ARG A 201 -4.67 7.18 -11.53
N TRP A 202 -3.97 6.04 -11.50
CA TRP A 202 -2.53 6.02 -11.25
C TRP A 202 -1.70 6.58 -12.40
N PHE A 203 -2.08 6.27 -13.63
CA PHE A 203 -1.40 6.77 -14.82
C PHE A 203 -1.48 8.29 -14.89
N ARG A 204 -2.66 8.88 -14.65
CA ARG A 204 -2.82 10.34 -14.56
C ARG A 204 -2.02 10.94 -13.40
N ARG A 205 -2.02 10.28 -12.23
CA ARG A 205 -1.26 10.74 -11.07
C ARG A 205 0.25 10.75 -11.31
N CYS A 206 0.79 9.76 -12.01
CA CYS A 206 2.22 9.66 -12.28
C CYS A 206 2.69 10.43 -13.51
N TYR A 207 1.90 10.48 -14.57
CA TYR A 207 2.32 11.01 -15.87
C TYR A 207 1.58 12.30 -16.29
N GLY A 208 0.59 12.76 -15.51
CA GLY A 208 -0.17 13.98 -15.78
C GLY A 208 -1.24 13.86 -16.88
N ILE A 209 -1.25 12.76 -17.65
CA ILE A 209 -2.18 12.51 -18.75
C ILE A 209 -2.90 11.16 -18.58
N THR A 210 -3.97 10.91 -19.34
CA THR A 210 -4.67 9.63 -19.30
C THR A 210 -4.04 8.60 -20.26
N PRO A 211 -4.24 7.28 -20.03
CA PRO A 211 -3.79 6.24 -20.95
C PRO A 211 -4.27 6.46 -22.39
N ALA A 212 -5.53 6.88 -22.57
CA ALA A 212 -6.12 7.15 -23.87
C ALA A 212 -5.43 8.30 -24.63
N VAL A 213 -5.09 9.38 -23.91
CA VAL A 213 -4.33 10.51 -24.50
C VAL A 213 -2.93 10.04 -24.90
N TYR A 214 -2.27 9.26 -24.04
CA TYR A 214 -0.95 8.71 -24.32
C TYR A 214 -0.94 7.81 -25.56
N GLN A 215 -1.90 6.88 -25.65
CA GLN A 215 -2.04 5.96 -26.80
C GLN A 215 -2.28 6.71 -28.12
N ARG A 216 -3.17 7.72 -28.11
CA ARG A 216 -3.45 8.54 -29.30
C ARG A 216 -2.21 9.29 -29.79
N ALA A 217 -1.40 9.83 -28.89
CA ALA A 217 -0.16 10.53 -29.25
C ALA A 217 0.85 9.59 -29.94
N HIS A 218 1.00 8.37 -29.44
CA HIS A 218 1.88 7.36 -30.03
C HIS A 218 1.36 6.83 -31.38
N ALA A 219 0.05 6.64 -31.53
CA ALA A 219 -0.56 6.23 -32.79
C ALA A 219 -0.47 7.30 -33.90
N CYS A 220 -0.38 8.58 -33.53
CA CYS A 220 -0.14 9.68 -34.46
C CYS A 220 1.33 9.74 -34.90
N GLY A 221 2.28 9.62 -33.96
CA GLY A 221 3.71 9.62 -34.26
C GLY A 221 4.16 8.44 -35.15
N ALA A 222 3.58 7.25 -34.95
CA ALA A 222 3.86 6.08 -35.80
C ALA A 222 3.37 6.25 -37.25
N ARG A 223 2.26 6.96 -37.46
CA ARG A 223 1.68 7.20 -38.79
C ARG A 223 2.46 8.21 -39.63
N VAL A 224 3.04 9.24 -38.98
CA VAL A 224 3.82 10.28 -39.69
C VAL A 224 5.15 9.73 -40.23
N SER A 225 5.72 8.70 -39.60
CA SER A 225 7.00 8.10 -40.04
C SER A 225 6.89 7.16 -41.25
N LEU A 226 5.69 6.68 -41.60
CA LEU A 226 5.47 5.77 -42.73
C LEU A 226 5.12 6.51 -44.04
N SER A 227 4.82 7.80 -43.97
CA SER A 227 4.48 8.65 -45.14
C SER A 227 5.69 9.38 -45.75
N GLY A 228 6.91 9.15 -45.27
CA GLY A 228 8.13 9.87 -45.69
C GLY A 228 9.09 9.13 -46.62
N LEU A 229 8.74 7.93 -47.13
CA LEU A 229 9.67 7.07 -47.89
C LEU A 229 9.24 6.78 -49.35
N THR A 230 8.41 7.62 -49.96
CA THR A 230 8.05 7.49 -51.39
C THR A 230 8.20 8.79 -52.16
N THR A 231 9.43 9.12 -52.55
CA THR A 231 9.84 10.01 -53.67
C THR A 231 11.37 9.93 -53.72
N SER A 232 12.08 9.58 -54.79
CA SER A 232 11.84 9.45 -56.23
C SER A 232 12.77 8.37 -56.79
#